data_AF-J9GPN7-F1
#
_entry.id   AF-J9GPN7-F1
#
_cell.length_a   1.000
_cell.length_b   1.000
_cell.length_c   1.000
_cell.angle_alpha   90.00
_cell.angle_beta   90.00
_cell.angle_gamma   90.00
#
_symmetry.space_group_name_H-M   'P 1'
#
loop_
_entity.id
_entity.type
_entity.pdbx_description
1 polymer ?
#
loop_
_entity_poly.entity_id
_entity_poly.type
_entity_poly.pdbx_seq_one_letter_code
_entity_poly.pdbx_strand_id
1 'polypeptide(L)'
;MGDGLYSAAELNIDNGILNVLSQGADGIKADRLININGGMVSVDAADNGIKALTGLKLNGGTVNVVSARDGLQAGDKRMDSIKTIEQTGGELYVSCCKQGLNSPEICLNGGVTLVLQNEELSGNAISNTQPMICGEFEGAKGSTVSVENLAELLSGSAYKTIIFSHSELESGKEYSVSNGIKDIALTAK
;
A
#
# COMPACT_ATOMS: atom_id res chain seq x y z
N MET A 1 18.37 -7.00 -14.61
CA MET A 1 18.67 -6.76 -13.19
C MET A 1 17.73 -7.62 -12.37
N GLY A 2 18.14 -8.09 -11.20
CA GLY A 2 17.32 -8.91 -10.30
C GLY A 2 16.55 -8.05 -9.30
N ASP A 3 15.52 -8.63 -8.69
CA ASP A 3 14.72 -8.03 -7.62
C ASP A 3 15.59 -7.75 -6.37
N GLY A 4 15.21 -6.79 -5.54
CA GLY A 4 16.00 -6.38 -4.36
C GLY A 4 16.11 -7.49 -3.30
N LEU A 5 14.99 -8.12 -2.99
CA LEU A 5 14.89 -9.36 -2.22
C LEU A 5 13.97 -10.32 -2.96
N TYR A 6 14.45 -11.53 -3.26
CA TYR A 6 13.70 -12.53 -4.01
C TYR A 6 13.61 -13.86 -3.25
N SER A 7 12.43 -14.47 -3.25
CA SER A 7 12.20 -15.86 -2.86
C SER A 7 11.45 -16.62 -3.95
N ALA A 8 11.96 -17.78 -4.35
CA ALA A 8 11.22 -18.72 -5.20
C ALA A 8 10.10 -19.46 -4.41
N ALA A 9 10.03 -19.24 -3.09
CA ALA A 9 9.07 -19.83 -2.19
C ALA A 9 8.30 -18.74 -1.44
N GLU A 10 7.70 -19.10 -0.31
CA GLU A 10 7.13 -18.13 0.62
C GLU A 10 8.25 -17.30 1.28
N LEU A 11 7.94 -16.04 1.60
CA LEU A 11 8.83 -15.13 2.31
C LEU A 11 8.13 -14.60 3.56
N ASN A 12 8.76 -14.82 4.71
CA ASN A 12 8.29 -14.31 6.00
C ASN A 12 9.24 -13.23 6.52
N ILE A 13 8.68 -12.07 6.86
CA ILE A 13 9.37 -10.98 7.53
C ILE A 13 8.75 -10.85 8.92
N ASP A 14 9.39 -11.46 9.90
CA ASP A 14 8.80 -11.59 11.24
C ASP A 14 9.04 -10.37 12.12
N ASN A 15 10.22 -9.75 12.02
CA ASN A 15 10.61 -8.56 12.76
C ASN A 15 11.91 -7.96 12.18
N GLY A 16 12.45 -6.93 12.84
CA GLY A 16 13.73 -6.30 12.52
C GLY A 16 13.58 -5.05 11.65
N ILE A 17 14.71 -4.55 11.15
CA ILE A 17 14.74 -3.43 10.21
C ILE A 17 15.21 -3.97 8.86
N LEU A 18 14.38 -3.82 7.83
CA LEU A 18 14.67 -4.22 6.46
C LEU A 18 14.54 -3.02 5.54
N ASN A 19 15.65 -2.60 4.94
CA ASN A 19 15.69 -1.53 3.94
C ASN A 19 16.07 -2.13 2.58
N VAL A 20 15.20 -1.99 1.59
CA VAL A 20 15.39 -2.55 0.25
C VAL A 20 15.38 -1.43 -0.78
N LEU A 21 16.47 -1.33 -1.53
CA LEU A 21 16.61 -0.42 -2.66
C LEU A 21 16.78 -1.24 -3.94
N SER A 22 15.85 -1.11 -4.88
CA SER A 22 15.87 -1.83 -6.16
C SER A 22 15.74 -0.87 -7.34
N GLN A 23 16.85 -0.63 -8.04
CA GLN A 23 16.94 0.41 -9.08
C GLN A 23 16.52 -0.07 -10.49
N GLY A 24 16.06 -1.31 -10.64
CA GLY A 24 15.68 -1.83 -11.97
C GLY A 24 14.73 -3.02 -11.98
N ALA A 25 14.11 -3.35 -10.85
CA ALA A 25 13.22 -4.51 -10.70
C ALA A 25 12.26 -4.28 -9.52
N ASP A 26 11.56 -5.34 -9.12
CA ASP A 26 10.72 -5.29 -7.93
C ASP A 26 11.58 -5.09 -6.67
N GLY A 27 11.03 -4.45 -5.64
CA GLY A 27 11.71 -4.28 -4.36
C GLY A 27 11.82 -5.61 -3.64
N ILE A 28 10.70 -6.10 -3.14
CA ILE A 28 10.57 -7.42 -2.51
C ILE A 28 9.67 -8.28 -3.39
N LYS A 29 10.11 -9.50 -3.70
CA LYS A 29 9.34 -10.44 -4.50
C LYS A 29 9.37 -11.86 -3.97
N ALA A 30 8.21 -12.51 -4.01
CA ALA A 30 8.09 -13.94 -3.80
C ALA A 30 7.25 -14.59 -4.90
N ASP A 31 7.66 -15.77 -5.35
CA ASP A 31 6.88 -16.57 -6.30
C ASP A 31 5.64 -17.22 -5.64
N ARG A 32 5.54 -17.14 -4.32
CA ARG A 32 4.37 -17.56 -3.52
C ARG A 32 3.83 -16.40 -2.68
N LEU A 33 3.63 -16.64 -1.39
CA LEU A 33 3.08 -15.72 -0.40
C LEU A 33 4.20 -14.87 0.21
N ILE A 34 3.88 -13.61 0.51
CA ILE A 34 4.68 -12.77 1.41
C ILE A 34 3.87 -12.53 2.68
N ASN A 35 4.44 -12.86 3.84
CA ASN A 35 3.89 -12.45 5.13
C ASN A 35 4.82 -11.45 5.79
N ILE A 36 4.28 -10.30 6.18
CA ILE A 36 4.94 -9.31 7.04
C ILE A 36 4.23 -9.37 8.39
N ASN A 37 4.89 -9.98 9.36
CA ASN A 37 4.33 -10.17 10.71
C ASN A 37 4.76 -9.06 11.68
N GLY A 38 5.83 -8.33 11.36
CA GLY A 38 6.35 -7.27 12.22
C GLY A 38 7.61 -6.60 11.66
N GLY A 39 8.17 -5.68 12.45
CA GLY A 39 9.38 -4.94 12.12
C GLY A 39 9.12 -3.64 11.35
N MET A 40 10.20 -3.01 10.88
CA MET A 40 10.18 -1.83 10.03
C MET A 40 10.73 -2.21 8.65
N VAL A 41 9.86 -2.16 7.64
CA VAL A 41 10.20 -2.51 6.26
C VAL A 41 10.10 -1.24 5.41
N SER A 42 11.20 -0.84 4.79
CA SER A 42 11.24 0.30 3.86
C SER A 42 11.70 -0.16 2.49
N VAL A 43 10.93 0.15 1.45
CA VAL A 43 11.18 -0.28 0.08
C VAL A 43 11.16 0.92 -0.87
N ASP A 44 12.20 1.08 -1.66
CA ASP A 44 12.27 2.01 -2.80
C ASP A 44 12.59 1.20 -4.07
N ALA A 45 11.63 1.12 -4.99
CA ALA A 45 11.69 0.23 -6.15
C ALA A 45 11.39 0.94 -7.48
N ALA A 46 12.16 0.60 -8.52
CA ALA A 46 11.96 1.08 -9.88
C ALA A 46 10.89 0.29 -10.68
N ASP A 47 10.39 -0.83 -10.16
CA ASP A 47 9.18 -1.52 -10.66
C ASP A 47 8.11 -1.54 -9.55
N ASN A 48 7.64 -2.72 -9.10
CA ASN A 48 6.67 -2.82 -8.03
C ASN A 48 7.40 -2.79 -6.68
N GLY A 49 6.79 -2.19 -5.66
CA GLY A 49 7.38 -2.15 -4.32
C GLY A 49 7.49 -3.56 -3.75
N ILE A 50 6.34 -4.19 -3.51
CA ILE A 50 6.25 -5.54 -2.98
C ILE A 50 5.35 -6.38 -3.89
N LYS A 51 5.87 -7.50 -4.39
CA LYS A 51 5.18 -8.37 -5.33
C LYS A 51 5.12 -9.81 -4.86
N ALA A 52 3.93 -10.34 -4.70
CA ALA A 52 3.71 -11.76 -4.38
C ALA A 52 2.83 -12.38 -5.45
N LEU A 53 3.22 -13.52 -6.02
CA LEU A 53 2.43 -14.09 -7.14
C LEU A 53 1.15 -14.79 -6.68
N THR A 54 1.05 -15.18 -5.40
CA THR A 54 -0.15 -15.84 -4.85
C THR A 54 -0.86 -15.01 -3.78
N GLY A 55 -0.19 -14.08 -3.10
CA GLY A 55 -0.85 -13.23 -2.10
C GLY A 55 0.12 -12.52 -1.18
N LEU A 56 -0.33 -11.45 -0.53
CA LEU A 56 0.44 -10.66 0.42
C LEU A 56 -0.38 -10.46 1.69
N LYS A 57 0.24 -10.76 2.85
CA LYS A 57 -0.35 -10.56 4.16
C LYS A 57 0.47 -9.59 5.00
N LEU A 58 -0.20 -8.57 5.51
CA LEU A 58 0.35 -7.67 6.52
C LEU A 58 -0.39 -7.90 7.84
N ASN A 59 0.30 -8.54 8.77
CA ASN A 59 -0.24 -8.85 10.10
C ASN A 59 0.25 -7.85 11.17
N GLY A 60 1.36 -7.15 10.91
CA GLY A 60 1.96 -6.20 11.86
C GLY A 60 3.20 -5.49 11.30
N GLY A 61 3.77 -4.60 12.10
CA GLY A 61 4.95 -3.79 11.73
C GLY A 61 4.59 -2.51 10.99
N THR A 62 5.61 -1.76 10.58
CA THR A 62 5.50 -0.54 9.78
C THR A 62 6.12 -0.78 8.42
N VAL A 63 5.34 -0.63 7.35
CA VAL A 63 5.76 -0.87 5.97
C VAL A 63 5.65 0.42 5.16
N ASN A 64 6.78 0.92 4.70
CA ASN A 64 6.89 2.11 3.84
C ASN A 64 7.31 1.70 2.44
N VAL A 65 6.53 2.06 1.43
CA VAL A 65 6.78 1.69 0.04
C VAL A 65 6.76 2.92 -0.85
N VAL A 66 7.86 3.13 -1.57
CA VAL A 66 7.94 4.02 -2.72
C VAL A 66 8.19 3.16 -3.95
N SER A 67 7.38 3.32 -5.00
CA SER A 67 7.56 2.55 -6.23
C SER A 67 7.22 3.30 -7.51
N ALA A 68 7.95 3.00 -8.59
CA ALA A 68 7.69 3.57 -9.90
C ALA A 68 6.56 2.88 -10.68
N ARG A 69 6.05 1.74 -10.18
CA ARG A 69 4.83 1.08 -10.68
C ARG A 69 3.82 0.89 -9.57
N ASP A 70 3.49 -0.36 -9.24
CA ASP A 70 2.48 -0.65 -8.22
C ASP A 70 3.13 -0.66 -6.83
N GLY A 71 2.42 -0.22 -5.80
CA GLY A 71 2.92 -0.27 -4.43
C GLY A 71 3.06 -1.72 -3.99
N LEU A 72 1.90 -2.37 -3.84
CA LEU A 72 1.75 -3.78 -3.54
C LEU A 72 1.04 -4.45 -4.71
N GLN A 73 1.59 -5.56 -5.18
CA GLN A 73 0.98 -6.39 -6.20
C GLN A 73 0.82 -7.82 -5.69
N ALA A 74 -0.43 -8.29 -5.64
CA ALA A 74 -0.74 -9.70 -5.47
C ALA A 74 -1.28 -10.27 -6.77
N GLY A 75 -0.59 -11.28 -7.29
CA GLY A 75 -1.04 -12.05 -8.43
C GLY A 75 -0.18 -11.95 -9.68
N ASP A 76 -0.23 -13.03 -10.44
CA ASP A 76 0.31 -13.13 -11.79
C ASP A 76 -0.72 -13.84 -12.68
N LYS A 77 -0.79 -13.48 -13.97
CA LYS A 77 -1.72 -14.10 -14.92
C LYS A 77 -1.48 -15.61 -15.10
N ARG A 78 -0.31 -16.10 -14.70
CA ARG A 78 0.09 -17.51 -14.79
C ARG A 78 -0.32 -18.37 -13.59
N MET A 79 -0.84 -17.77 -12.52
CA MET A 79 -1.22 -18.48 -11.28
C MET A 79 -2.74 -18.64 -11.18
N ASP A 80 -3.21 -19.85 -10.87
CA ASP A 80 -4.63 -20.19 -10.67
C ASP A 80 -5.03 -20.20 -9.18
N SER A 81 -4.45 -19.31 -8.39
CA SER A 81 -4.76 -19.14 -6.97
C SER A 81 -5.60 -17.88 -6.73
N ILE A 82 -6.30 -17.84 -5.60
CA ILE A 82 -6.89 -16.60 -5.06
C ILE A 82 -5.72 -15.64 -4.79
N LYS A 83 -5.81 -14.43 -5.33
CA LYS A 83 -4.78 -13.39 -5.27
C LYS A 83 -5.31 -12.28 -4.39
N THR A 84 -4.80 -12.20 -3.17
CA THR A 84 -5.27 -11.25 -2.17
C THR A 84 -4.14 -10.39 -1.65
N ILE A 85 -4.45 -9.13 -1.38
CA ILE A 85 -3.73 -8.31 -0.40
C ILE A 85 -4.60 -8.29 0.85
N GLU A 86 -4.08 -8.79 1.96
CA GLU A 86 -4.80 -8.85 3.24
C GLU A 86 -4.00 -8.09 4.30
N GLN A 87 -4.64 -7.11 4.93
CA GLN A 87 -4.10 -6.41 6.09
C GLN A 87 -5.00 -6.67 7.30
N THR A 88 -4.42 -7.26 8.35
CA THR A 88 -5.09 -7.52 9.63
C THR A 88 -4.55 -6.67 10.78
N GLY A 89 -3.39 -6.03 10.58
CA GLY A 89 -2.75 -5.15 11.55
C GLY A 89 -1.55 -4.42 10.95
N GLY A 90 -0.82 -3.68 11.78
CA GLY A 90 0.34 -2.89 11.36
C GLY A 90 -0.01 -1.58 10.66
N GLU A 91 1.01 -0.92 10.14
CA GLU A 91 0.92 0.34 9.43
C GLU A 91 1.48 0.18 8.02
N LEU A 92 0.71 0.62 7.03
CA LEU A 92 1.06 0.55 5.61
C LEU A 92 1.01 1.94 4.99
N TYR A 93 2.15 2.42 4.52
CA TYR A 93 2.30 3.68 3.81
C TYR A 93 2.85 3.44 2.41
N VAL A 94 2.13 3.87 1.39
CA VAL A 94 2.47 3.60 -0.02
C VAL A 94 2.40 4.88 -0.83
N SER A 95 3.49 5.24 -1.51
CA SER A 95 3.50 6.28 -2.53
C SER A 95 4.01 5.70 -3.84
N CYS A 96 3.16 5.62 -4.86
CA CYS A 96 3.49 4.96 -6.11
C CYS A 96 3.03 5.71 -7.36
N CYS A 97 3.55 5.33 -8.52
CA CYS A 97 3.17 5.95 -9.80
C CYS A 97 2.00 5.26 -10.52
N LYS A 98 1.52 4.10 -10.05
CA LYS A 98 0.38 3.39 -10.64
C LYS A 98 -0.70 3.10 -9.59
N GLN A 99 -0.97 1.83 -9.30
CA GLN A 99 -1.91 1.40 -8.26
C GLN A 99 -1.15 1.08 -6.98
N GLY A 100 -1.56 1.65 -5.86
CA GLY A 100 -0.91 1.38 -4.58
C GLY A 100 -1.22 -0.02 -4.05
N LEU A 101 -2.44 -0.50 -4.28
CA LEU A 101 -2.88 -1.86 -3.96
C LEU A 101 -3.44 -2.50 -5.23
N ASN A 102 -2.65 -3.34 -5.89
CA ASN A 102 -3.00 -4.02 -7.15
C ASN A 102 -3.25 -5.51 -6.88
N SER A 103 -4.52 -5.88 -6.73
CA SER A 103 -4.95 -7.25 -6.50
C SER A 103 -6.43 -7.41 -6.86
N PRO A 104 -6.86 -8.57 -7.42
CA PRO A 104 -8.27 -8.84 -7.65
C PRO A 104 -9.14 -8.67 -6.40
N GLU A 105 -8.60 -9.06 -5.24
CA GLU A 105 -9.25 -8.89 -3.94
C GLU A 105 -8.29 -8.20 -2.96
N ILE A 106 -8.81 -7.22 -2.23
CA ILE A 106 -8.10 -6.44 -1.22
C ILE A 106 -8.93 -6.44 0.05
N CYS A 107 -8.34 -6.92 1.15
CA CYS A 107 -8.98 -6.97 2.47
C CYS A 107 -8.24 -6.06 3.45
N LEU A 108 -8.88 -4.97 3.88
CA LEU A 108 -8.32 -4.04 4.88
C LEU A 108 -9.14 -4.15 6.19
N ASN A 109 -8.75 -5.09 7.05
CA ASN A 109 -9.52 -5.49 8.24
C ASN A 109 -8.84 -5.09 9.56
N GLY A 110 -7.78 -4.30 9.52
CA GLY A 110 -7.12 -3.76 10.71
C GLY A 110 -5.90 -2.90 10.40
N GLY A 111 -5.39 -2.22 11.42
CA GLY A 111 -4.20 -1.37 11.31
C GLY A 111 -4.46 -0.05 10.58
N VAL A 112 -3.38 0.58 10.11
CA VAL A 112 -3.39 1.84 9.37
C VAL A 112 -3.00 1.57 7.92
N THR A 113 -3.74 2.12 6.97
CA THR A 113 -3.38 2.11 5.55
C THR A 113 -3.48 3.53 5.03
N LEU A 114 -2.40 4.08 4.48
CA LEU A 114 -2.39 5.35 3.75
C LEU A 114 -1.64 5.18 2.43
N VAL A 115 -2.38 5.34 1.32
CA VAL A 115 -1.88 5.10 -0.04
C VAL A 115 -2.08 6.36 -0.88
N LEU A 116 -1.02 6.83 -1.51
CA LEU A 116 -1.02 7.84 -2.56
C LEU A 116 -0.64 7.19 -3.87
N GLN A 117 -1.53 7.27 -4.85
CA GLN A 117 -1.36 6.57 -6.13
C GLN A 117 -1.79 7.48 -7.30
N ASN A 118 -1.43 7.12 -8.53
CA ASN A 118 -1.64 7.96 -9.71
C ASN A 118 -2.68 7.39 -10.68
N GLU A 119 -3.22 6.21 -10.37
CA GLU A 119 -4.37 5.62 -11.07
C GLU A 119 -5.61 5.64 -10.18
N GLU A 120 -6.78 5.50 -10.79
CA GLU A 120 -8.02 5.24 -10.04
C GLU A 120 -7.98 3.83 -9.45
N LEU A 121 -8.74 3.60 -8.38
CA LEU A 121 -8.98 2.28 -7.78
C LEU A 121 -9.80 1.33 -8.70
N SER A 122 -9.88 1.62 -9.99
CA SER A 122 -10.75 0.92 -10.93
C SER A 122 -10.41 -0.57 -11.02
N GLY A 123 -11.38 -1.44 -10.75
CA GLY A 123 -11.30 -2.88 -11.02
C GLY A 123 -10.90 -3.77 -9.85
N ASN A 124 -10.53 -3.22 -8.69
CA ASN A 124 -10.20 -4.01 -7.50
C ASN A 124 -11.41 -4.08 -6.54
N ALA A 125 -11.78 -5.29 -6.10
CA ALA A 125 -12.79 -5.45 -5.07
C ALA A 125 -12.12 -5.22 -3.70
N ILE A 126 -12.52 -4.16 -3.00
CA ILE A 126 -12.13 -3.93 -1.62
C ILE A 126 -13.23 -4.47 -0.71
N SER A 127 -12.87 -5.44 0.14
CA SER A 127 -13.72 -6.01 1.18
C SER A 127 -13.12 -5.68 2.55
N ASN A 128 -13.69 -4.70 3.23
CA ASN A 128 -13.17 -4.17 4.48
C ASN A 128 -14.21 -4.27 5.58
N THR A 129 -13.78 -4.68 6.77
CA THR A 129 -14.55 -4.51 8.01
C THR A 129 -14.24 -3.18 8.70
N GLN A 130 -13.11 -2.55 8.35
CA GLN A 130 -12.67 -1.27 8.86
C GLN A 130 -13.07 -0.15 7.90
N PRO A 131 -13.60 1.00 8.37
CA PRO A 131 -14.02 2.08 7.47
C PRO A 131 -12.85 2.62 6.64
N MET A 132 -13.17 3.19 5.48
CA MET A 132 -12.16 3.70 4.56
C MET A 132 -12.61 4.98 3.85
N ILE A 133 -11.63 5.83 3.55
CA ILE A 133 -11.74 6.94 2.63
C ILE A 133 -11.06 6.53 1.32
N CYS A 134 -11.74 6.79 0.22
CA CYS A 134 -11.18 6.68 -1.13
C CYS A 134 -11.71 7.87 -1.93
N GLY A 135 -10.80 8.62 -2.55
CA GLY A 135 -11.20 9.76 -3.36
C GLY A 135 -10.07 10.33 -4.20
N GLU A 136 -10.46 11.24 -5.09
CA GLU A 136 -9.52 12.07 -5.83
C GLU A 136 -8.85 13.07 -4.87
N PHE A 137 -7.52 13.03 -4.85
CA PHE A 137 -6.70 14.00 -4.16
C PHE A 137 -5.36 14.06 -4.88
N GLU A 138 -5.13 15.16 -5.58
CA GLU A 138 -3.93 15.32 -6.42
C GLU A 138 -2.86 16.15 -5.74
N GLY A 139 -1.60 15.83 -6.06
CA GLY A 139 -0.47 16.62 -5.62
C GLY A 139 0.84 16.17 -6.24
N ALA A 140 1.89 16.91 -5.93
CA ALA A 140 3.22 16.69 -6.47
C ALA A 140 4.05 15.75 -5.59
N LYS A 141 5.11 15.19 -6.19
CA LYS A 141 6.18 14.54 -5.42
C LYS A 141 6.73 15.54 -4.39
N GLY A 142 6.96 15.06 -3.17
CA GLY A 142 7.48 15.85 -2.06
C GLY A 142 6.41 16.56 -1.23
N SER A 143 5.13 16.48 -1.61
CA SER A 143 4.04 16.90 -0.72
C SER A 143 3.90 15.93 0.45
N THR A 144 3.74 16.46 1.66
CA THR A 144 3.28 15.65 2.81
C THR A 144 1.76 15.67 2.82
N VAL A 145 1.14 14.50 2.70
CA VAL A 145 -0.30 14.34 2.79
C VAL A 145 -0.67 13.91 4.20
N SER A 146 -1.64 14.57 4.82
CA SER A 146 -2.22 14.16 6.10
C SER A 146 -3.72 13.91 5.99
N VAL A 147 -4.21 12.97 6.80
CA VAL A 147 -5.64 12.78 7.05
C VAL A 147 -5.92 13.16 8.50
N GLU A 148 -6.40 14.37 8.71
CA GLU A 148 -6.49 15.04 10.02
C GLU A 148 -5.22 14.84 10.86
N ASN A 149 -5.35 14.29 12.06
CA ASN A 149 -4.24 13.89 12.94
C ASN A 149 -4.07 12.36 13.02
N LEU A 150 -4.64 11.61 12.08
CA LEU A 150 -4.66 10.14 12.12
C LEU A 150 -3.45 9.52 11.43
N ALA A 151 -3.00 10.10 10.32
CA ALA A 151 -1.84 9.61 9.57
C ALA A 151 -1.24 10.70 8.66
N GLU A 152 0.04 10.55 8.34
CA GLU A 152 0.76 11.36 7.36
C GLU A 152 1.65 10.52 6.45
N LEU A 153 1.87 11.00 5.23
CA LEU A 153 2.77 10.37 4.25
C LEU A 153 3.45 11.42 3.38
N LEU A 154 4.78 11.41 3.36
CA LEU A 154 5.57 12.14 2.37
C LEU A 154 5.51 11.44 1.01
N SER A 155 4.98 12.12 0.00
CA SER A 155 4.83 11.52 -1.33
C SER A 155 6.16 11.38 -2.07
N GLY A 156 6.50 10.14 -2.47
CA GLY A 156 7.63 9.80 -3.33
C GLY A 156 7.37 10.03 -4.82
N SER A 157 6.11 10.19 -5.21
CA SER A 157 5.64 10.40 -6.60
C SER A 157 4.58 11.51 -6.68
N ALA A 158 4.23 11.94 -7.89
CA ALA A 158 2.97 12.66 -8.09
C ALA A 158 1.80 11.68 -7.95
N TYR A 159 0.68 12.15 -7.41
CA TYR A 159 -0.48 11.33 -7.08
C TYR A 159 -1.77 12.05 -7.49
N LYS A 160 -2.84 11.26 -7.66
CA LYS A 160 -4.18 11.73 -8.06
C LYS A 160 -5.27 11.20 -7.15
N THR A 161 -5.02 10.09 -6.45
CA THR A 161 -6.00 9.50 -5.55
C THR A 161 -5.35 9.10 -4.24
N ILE A 162 -6.19 9.05 -3.21
CA ILE A 162 -5.85 8.62 -1.86
C ILE A 162 -6.73 7.42 -1.48
N ILE A 163 -6.12 6.47 -0.78
CA ILE A 163 -6.83 5.44 -0.01
C ILE A 163 -6.37 5.58 1.43
N PHE A 164 -7.32 5.70 2.34
CA PHE A 164 -7.02 5.72 3.77
C PHE A 164 -7.97 4.78 4.50
N SER A 165 -7.46 3.85 5.30
CA SER A 165 -8.27 3.03 6.19
C SER A 165 -7.67 3.07 7.58
N HIS A 166 -8.54 3.29 8.57
CA HIS A 166 -8.16 3.39 9.97
C HIS A 166 -9.38 3.04 10.85
N SER A 167 -9.15 2.41 12.00
CA SER A 167 -10.23 1.99 12.92
C SER A 167 -10.97 3.15 13.59
N GLU A 168 -10.32 4.31 13.68
CA GLU A 168 -10.92 5.55 14.20
C GLU A 168 -11.77 6.29 13.16
N LEU A 169 -11.80 5.85 11.90
CA LEU A 169 -12.77 6.38 10.95
C LEU A 169 -14.19 5.94 11.34
N GLU A 170 -15.18 6.77 10.99
CA GLU A 170 -16.59 6.52 11.25
C GLU A 170 -17.33 6.61 9.92
N SER A 171 -18.03 5.54 9.52
CA SER A 171 -18.76 5.50 8.25
C SER A 171 -19.81 6.63 8.19
N GLY A 172 -19.83 7.37 7.09
CA GLY A 172 -20.69 8.53 6.87
C GLY A 172 -20.13 9.86 7.38
N LYS A 173 -19.02 9.87 8.12
CA LYS A 173 -18.36 11.10 8.59
C LYS A 173 -17.33 11.58 7.56
N GLU A 174 -17.22 12.90 7.41
CA GLU A 174 -16.19 13.54 6.59
C GLU A 174 -14.91 13.76 7.40
N TYR A 175 -13.77 13.58 6.73
CA TYR A 175 -12.45 13.82 7.28
C TYR A 175 -11.65 14.74 6.37
N SER A 176 -10.86 15.64 6.96
CA SER A 176 -9.99 16.52 6.19
C SER A 176 -8.75 15.78 5.66
N VAL A 177 -8.51 15.90 4.36
CA VAL A 177 -7.28 15.46 3.69
C VAL A 177 -6.53 16.69 3.19
N SER A 178 -5.29 16.85 3.64
CA SER A 178 -4.44 18.01 3.34
C SER A 178 -3.15 17.59 2.66
N ASN A 179 -2.57 18.46 1.82
CA ASN A 179 -1.18 18.36 1.37
C ASN A 179 -0.35 19.61 1.71
N GLY A 180 -0.83 20.41 2.66
CA GLY A 180 -0.27 21.71 3.04
C GLY A 180 -0.58 22.87 2.08
N ILE A 181 -1.14 22.58 0.89
CA ILE A 181 -1.54 23.59 -0.11
C ILE A 181 -3.04 23.54 -0.35
N LYS A 182 -3.59 22.33 -0.45
CA LYS A 182 -4.99 22.02 -0.70
C LYS A 182 -5.53 21.18 0.44
N ASP A 183 -6.71 21.55 0.90
CA ASP A 183 -7.52 20.78 1.85
C ASP A 183 -8.83 20.39 1.18
N ILE A 184 -9.23 19.13 1.33
CA ILE A 184 -10.55 18.64 0.93
C ILE A 184 -11.19 17.85 2.07
N ALA A 185 -12.50 17.68 2.02
CA ALA A 185 -13.22 16.75 2.87
C ALA A 185 -13.57 15.50 2.05
N LEU A 186 -13.31 14.32 2.61
CA LEU A 186 -13.74 13.04 2.02
C LEU A 186 -14.53 12.24 3.06
N THR A 187 -15.65 11.66 2.63
CA THR A 187 -16.50 10.83 3.49
C THR A 187 -15.92 9.43 3.63
N ALA A 188 -15.79 8.96 4.87
CA ALA A 188 -15.48 7.56 5.14
C ALA A 188 -16.69 6.66 4.83
N LYS A 189 -16.43 5.52 4.19
CA LYS A 189 -17.39 4.46 3.89
C LYS A 189 -17.16 3.27 4.80
#